data_AF-A0A4W3GFV3-F1
#
_entry.id   AF-A0A4W3GFV3-F1
#
_cell.length_a   1.000
_cell.length_b   1.000
_cell.length_c   1.000
_cell.angle_alpha   90.00
_cell.angle_beta   90.00
_cell.angle_gamma   90.00
#
_symmetry.space_group_name_H-M   'P 1'
#
loop_
_entity.id
_entity.type
_entity.pdbx_description
1 polymer ?
#
loop_
_entity_poly.entity_id
_entity_poly.type
_entity_poly.pdbx_seq_one_letter_code
_entity_poly.pdbx_strand_id
1 'polypeptide(L)'
;GVERFAAGEGLLISSGERWSRHRRLLTPAFHFNILKPYVKTFSTSTNVLHEKWRRLLTEGATSLEMFEHVSLMTLDSLLKCTFSFESNCQQ
;
A
#
# COMPACT_ATOMS: atom_id res chain seq x y z
N GLY A 1 -19.82 -0.08 -18.05
CA GLY A 1 -19.90 -0.30 -16.59
C GLY A 1 -18.84 0.55 -15.93
N VAL A 2 -19.22 1.23 -14.85
CA VAL A 2 -18.51 2.35 -14.19
C VAL A 2 -17.04 2.05 -13.84
N GLU A 3 -16.68 0.79 -13.63
CA GLU A 3 -15.32 0.34 -13.29
C GLU A 3 -14.25 0.67 -14.35
N ARG A 4 -14.62 0.79 -15.62
CA ARG A 4 -13.68 1.11 -16.71
C ARG A 4 -13.18 2.56 -16.69
N PHE A 5 -13.90 3.49 -16.06
CA PHE A 5 -13.54 4.91 -16.08
C PHE A 5 -12.59 5.31 -14.95
N ALA A 6 -12.65 4.65 -13.78
CA ALA A 6 -11.77 4.97 -12.65
C ALA A 6 -10.36 4.35 -12.80
N ALA A 7 -10.27 3.13 -13.36
CA ALA A 7 -9.00 2.40 -13.51
C ALA A 7 -8.46 2.37 -14.95
N GLY A 8 -9.20 2.94 -15.92
CA GLY A 8 -8.86 2.93 -17.34
C GLY A 8 -8.67 1.53 -17.93
N GLU A 9 -7.94 1.43 -19.05
CA GLU A 9 -7.43 0.16 -19.58
C GLU A 9 -6.10 -0.25 -18.92
N GLY A 10 -6.06 -0.19 -17.59
CA GLY A 10 -4.92 -0.60 -16.77
C GLY A 10 -4.70 -2.11 -16.82
N LEU A 11 -3.57 -2.57 -16.26
CA LEU A 11 -3.15 -3.97 -16.33
C LEU A 11 -4.25 -4.96 -15.89
N LEU A 12 -4.99 -4.63 -14.84
CA LEU A 12 -6.04 -5.49 -14.26
C LEU A 12 -7.23 -5.73 -15.21
N ILE A 13 -7.55 -4.74 -16.05
CA ILE A 13 -8.76 -4.74 -16.89
C ILE A 13 -8.41 -5.05 -18.36
N SER A 14 -7.16 -4.80 -18.77
CA SER A 14 -6.67 -5.09 -20.12
C SER A 14 -6.56 -6.60 -20.39
N SER A 15 -6.74 -7.01 -21.64
CA SER A 15 -6.56 -8.39 -22.11
C SER A 15 -5.69 -8.45 -23.37
N GLY A 16 -5.30 -9.67 -23.80
CA GLY A 16 -4.56 -9.91 -25.04
C GLY A 16 -3.17 -9.25 -25.07
N GLU A 17 -2.79 -8.73 -26.23
CA GLU A 17 -1.46 -8.15 -26.46
C GLU A 17 -1.18 -6.93 -25.56
N ARG A 18 -2.20 -6.12 -25.28
CA ARG A 18 -2.08 -4.95 -24.39
C ARG A 18 -1.75 -5.37 -22.95
N TRP A 19 -2.44 -6.39 -22.43
CA TRP A 19 -2.12 -6.97 -21.13
C TRP A 19 -0.69 -7.51 -21.10
N SER A 20 -0.30 -8.29 -22.12
CA SER A 20 1.04 -8.88 -22.24
C SER A 20 2.12 -7.80 -22.24
N ARG A 21 1.93 -6.72 -23.00
CA ARG A 21 2.85 -5.58 -23.04
C ARG A 21 2.96 -4.88 -21.68
N HIS A 22 1.85 -4.59 -21.01
CA HIS A 22 1.85 -3.95 -19.69
C HIS A 22 2.49 -4.85 -18.62
N ARG A 23 2.22 -6.16 -18.64
CA ARG A 23 2.85 -7.15 -17.75
C ARG A 23 4.35 -7.17 -17.93
N ARG A 24 4.82 -7.21 -19.19
CA ARG A 24 6.26 -7.21 -19.50
C ARG A 24 6.95 -5.95 -18.98
N LEU A 25 6.28 -4.79 -19.06
CA LEU A 25 6.82 -3.54 -18.55
C LEU A 25 6.87 -3.47 -17.02
N LEU A 26 5.84 -3.97 -16.33
CA LEU A 26 5.73 -3.84 -14.87
C LEU A 26 6.47 -4.93 -14.10
N THR A 27 6.61 -6.15 -14.64
CA THR A 27 7.21 -7.29 -13.93
C THR A 27 8.61 -6.99 -13.34
N PRO A 28 9.52 -6.26 -14.02
CA PRO A 28 10.82 -5.91 -13.45
C PRO A 28 10.75 -5.10 -12.14
N ALA A 29 9.72 -4.26 -11.96
CA ALA A 29 9.56 -3.44 -10.75
C ALA A 29 9.23 -4.26 -9.50
N PHE A 30 8.82 -5.52 -9.67
CA PHE A 30 8.52 -6.46 -8.59
C PHE A 30 9.63 -7.51 -8.38
N HIS A 31 10.80 -7.31 -8.97
CA HIS A 31 11.96 -8.18 -8.74
C HIS A 31 12.46 -8.02 -7.29
N PHE A 32 12.95 -9.10 -6.67
CA PHE A 32 13.33 -9.11 -5.24
C PHE A 32 14.33 -8.01 -4.84
N ASN A 33 15.27 -7.66 -5.71
CA ASN A 33 16.23 -6.59 -5.43
C ASN A 33 15.56 -5.21 -5.29
N ILE A 34 14.43 -4.99 -5.97
CA ILE A 34 13.61 -3.78 -5.83
C ILE A 34 12.72 -3.86 -4.59
N LEU A 35 12.24 -5.06 -4.23
CA LEU A 35 11.38 -5.26 -3.07
C LEU A 35 12.12 -5.26 -1.72
N LYS A 36 13.41 -5.64 -1.69
CA LYS A 36 14.21 -5.70 -0.45
C LYS A 36 14.19 -4.39 0.35
N PRO A 37 14.43 -3.20 -0.26
CA PRO A 37 14.30 -1.93 0.44
C PRO A 37 12.90 -1.66 1.02
N TYR A 38 11.84 -2.14 0.36
CA TYR A 38 10.45 -1.90 0.79
C TYR A 38 10.14 -2.55 2.14
N VAL A 39 10.87 -3.59 2.55
CA VAL A 39 10.76 -4.16 3.90
C VAL A 39 11.03 -3.10 4.97
N LYS A 40 12.00 -2.22 4.74
CA LYS A 40 12.29 -1.10 5.66
C LYS A 40 11.12 -0.11 5.70
N THR A 41 10.55 0.21 4.54
CA THR A 41 9.38 1.10 4.44
C THR A 41 8.17 0.52 5.17
N PHE A 42 7.87 -0.77 4.96
CA PHE A 42 6.80 -1.46 5.69
C PHE A 42 7.03 -1.39 7.21
N SER A 43 8.26 -1.69 7.67
CA SER A 43 8.60 -1.59 9.09
C SER A 43 8.37 -0.18 9.66
N THR A 44 8.77 0.86 8.93
CA THR A 44 8.51 2.25 9.34
C THR A 44 7.01 2.54 9.45
N SER A 45 6.21 2.16 8.45
CA SER A 45 4.76 2.35 8.49
C SER A 45 4.08 1.52 9.58
N THR A 46 4.54 0.30 9.87
CA THR A 46 4.07 -0.51 11.00
C THR A 46 4.43 0.12 12.35
N ASN A 47 5.60 0.75 12.48
CA ASN A 47 5.99 1.43 13.72
C ASN A 47 5.06 2.62 14.04
N VAL A 48 4.61 3.36 13.02
CA VAL A 48 3.61 4.43 13.19
C VAL A 48 2.29 3.85 13.70
N LEU A 49 1.84 2.74 13.12
CA LEU A 49 0.64 2.04 13.58
C LEU A 49 0.76 1.58 15.05
N HIS A 50 1.89 0.98 15.41
CA HIS A 50 2.16 0.53 16.78
C HIS A 50 2.14 1.68 17.79
N GLU A 51 2.71 2.83 17.42
CA GLU A 51 2.68 4.01 18.28
C GLU A 51 1.25 4.51 18.50
N LYS A 52 0.40 4.49 17.47
CA LYS A 52 -1.03 4.84 17.58
C LYS A 52 -1.77 3.88 18.51
N TRP A 53 -1.56 2.58 18.34
CA TRP A 53 -2.17 1.57 19.23
C TRP A 53 -1.70 1.72 20.67
N ARG A 54 -0.41 2.00 20.90
CA ARG A 54 0.12 2.22 22.25
C ARG A 54 -0.57 3.40 22.93
N ARG A 55 -0.80 4.50 22.21
CA ARG A 55 -1.52 5.69 22.73
C ARG A 55 -2.97 5.36 23.10
N LEU A 56 -3.69 4.68 22.21
CA LEU A 56 -5.07 4.26 22.47
C LEU A 56 -5.18 3.35 23.70
N LEU A 57 -4.24 2.42 23.87
CA LEU A 57 -4.19 1.56 25.06
C LEU A 57 -3.91 2.37 26.33
N THR A 58 -3.02 3.37 26.28
CA THR A 58 -2.78 4.26 27.44
C THR A 58 -3.97 5.16 27.76
N GLU A 59 -4.81 5.47 26.78
CA GLU A 59 -6.06 6.22 26.94
C GLU A 59 -7.22 5.35 27.47
N GLY A 60 -6.98 4.05 27.70
CA GLY A 60 -7.94 3.13 28.28
C GLY A 60 -8.76 2.33 27.28
N ALA A 61 -8.38 2.31 25.99
CA ALA A 61 -9.02 1.44 25.01
C ALA A 61 -8.84 -0.04 25.39
N THR A 62 -9.94 -0.79 25.45
CA THR A 62 -9.94 -2.24 25.73
C THR A 62 -10.13 -3.09 24.47
N SER A 63 -10.44 -2.46 23.34
CA SER A 63 -10.56 -3.08 22.02
C SER A 63 -10.16 -2.07 20.94
N LEU A 64 -9.67 -2.59 19.80
CA LEU A 64 -9.21 -1.80 18.66
C LEU A 64 -9.86 -2.31 17.37
N GLU A 65 -10.41 -1.40 16.57
CA GLU A 65 -10.88 -1.70 15.22
C GLU A 65 -9.66 -1.78 14.29
N MET A 66 -9.34 -2.98 13.79
CA MET A 66 -8.09 -3.19 13.04
C MET A 66 -8.18 -2.80 11.57
N PHE A 67 -9.37 -2.84 10.97
CA PHE A 67 -9.55 -2.68 9.53
C PHE A 67 -9.09 -1.31 9.05
N GLU A 68 -9.53 -0.23 9.69
CA GLU A 68 -9.14 1.13 9.36
C GLU A 68 -7.64 1.32 9.54
N HIS A 69 -7.12 0.92 10.69
CA HIS A 69 -5.71 1.00 11.04
C HIS A 69 -4.79 0.29 10.03
N VAL A 70 -5.12 -0.95 9.69
CA VAL A 70 -4.33 -1.75 8.73
C VAL A 70 -4.50 -1.21 7.31
N SER A 71 -5.69 -0.70 6.95
CA SER A 71 -5.93 -0.08 5.64
C SER A 71 -5.07 1.17 5.44
N LEU A 72 -5.02 2.05 6.45
CA LEU A 72 -4.19 3.26 6.41
C LEU A 72 -2.69 2.93 6.38
N MET A 73 -2.24 1.94 7.17
CA MET A 73 -0.85 1.47 7.14
C MET A 73 -0.47 0.88 5.78
N THR A 74 -1.37 0.11 5.17
CA THR A 74 -1.18 -0.47 3.83
C THR A 74 -1.10 0.62 2.77
N LEU A 75 -1.99 1.62 2.83
CA LEU A 75 -2.00 2.75 1.90
C LEU A 75 -0.72 3.58 2.03
N ASP A 76 -0.32 3.94 3.25
CA ASP A 76 0.90 4.69 3.52
C ASP A 76 2.14 3.96 2.99
N SER A 77 2.21 2.64 3.25
CA SER A 77 3.29 1.81 2.74
C SER A 77 3.34 1.74 1.22
N LEU A 78 2.17 1.58 0.58
CA LEU A 78 2.05 1.54 -0.87
C LEU A 78 2.55 2.85 -1.48
N LEU A 79 2.06 3.99 -0.98
CA LEU A 79 2.42 5.32 -1.49
C LEU A 79 3.92 5.61 -1.39
N LYS A 80 4.53 5.24 -0.26
CA LYS A 80 5.98 5.36 -0.05
C LYS A 80 6.78 4.45 -0.99
N CYS A 81 6.38 3.19 -1.15
CA CYS A 81 7.11 2.23 -1.97
C CYS A 81 6.97 2.50 -3.47
N THR A 82 5.76 2.78 -3.96
CA THR A 82 5.49 2.85 -5.41
C THR A 82 5.61 4.26 -5.98
N PHE A 83 5.31 5.29 -5.18
CA PHE A 83 5.27 6.67 -5.64
C PHE A 83 6.28 7.58 -4.94
N SER A 84 7.06 7.05 -3.98
CA SER A 84 7.96 7.85 -3.13
C SER A 84 7.22 9.03 -2.48
N PHE A 85 5.95 8.81 -2.12
CA PHE A 85 5.06 9.85 -1.63
C PHE A 85 4.75 9.65 -0.15
N GLU A 86 4.95 10.69 0.65
CA GLU A 86 4.65 10.71 2.08
C GLU A 86 3.29 11.36 2.32
N SER A 87 2.23 10.56 2.45
CA SER A 87 0.88 11.06 2.70
C SER A 87 0.62 11.44 4.15
N ASN A 88 1.38 10.86 5.10
CA ASN A 88 1.12 10.93 6.53
C ASN A 88 -0.31 10.47 6.93
N CYS A 89 -0.95 9.62 6.11
CA CYS A 89 -2.36 9.26 6.28
C CYS A 89 -2.66 8.38 7.50
N GLN A 90 -1.66 7.99 8.29
CA GLN A 90 -1.85 7.29 9.55
C GLN A 90 -2.00 8.23 10.76
N GLN A 91 -1.59 9.50 10.63
CA GLN A 91 -1.62 10.51 11.69
C GLN A 91 -3.06 10.86 12.08
#